data_AF-B6SN46-F1
#
_entry.id   AF-B6SN46-F1
#
_cell.length_a   1.000
_cell.length_b   1.000
_cell.length_c   1.000
_cell.angle_alpha   90.00
_cell.angle_beta   90.00
_cell.angle_gamma   90.00
#
_symmetry.space_group_name_H-M   'P 1'
#
loop_
_entity.id
_entity.type
_entity.pdbx_description
1 polymer ?
#
loop_
_entity_poly.entity_id
_entity_poly.type
_entity_poly.pdbx_seq_one_letter_code
_entity_poly.pdbx_strand_id
1 'polypeptide(L)'
;MAKYNVVQKNKRQCNQDRKRAAHGEPGTGKLKQRTAPVSMSGKRKKKLERRLNRKQKEAAMIKALENNMGDVDMVSVEGERDSRADCLFRSN
;
A
#
# COMPACT_ATOMS: atom_id res chain seq x y z
N MET A 1 29.37 -21.61 -40.84
CA MET A 1 28.49 -20.99 -39.82
C MET A 1 28.44 -21.70 -38.46
N ALA A 2 28.32 -23.03 -38.39
CA ALA A 2 28.00 -23.73 -37.13
C ALA A 2 29.01 -23.52 -35.98
N LYS A 3 30.32 -23.54 -36.27
CA LYS A 3 31.38 -23.41 -35.27
C LYS A 3 31.36 -22.08 -34.52
N TYR A 4 31.10 -20.97 -35.22
CA TYR A 4 30.99 -19.64 -34.62
C TYR A 4 29.81 -19.55 -33.64
N ASN A 5 28.66 -20.12 -34.00
CA ASN A 5 27.48 -20.12 -33.15
C ASN A 5 27.70 -20.90 -31.84
N VAL A 6 28.46 -22.01 -31.89
CA VAL A 6 28.84 -22.76 -30.68
C VAL A 6 29.71 -21.91 -29.76
N VAL A 7 30.72 -21.23 -30.30
CA VAL A 7 31.60 -20.33 -29.52
C VAL A 7 30.78 -19.19 -28.89
N GLN A 8 29.84 -18.60 -29.63
CA GLN A 8 28.98 -17.54 -29.12
C GLN A 8 28.03 -18.03 -28.02
N LYS A 9 27.45 -19.23 -28.16
CA LYS A 9 26.62 -19.85 -27.11
C LYS A 9 27.42 -20.08 -25.84
N ASN A 10 28.64 -20.61 -25.95
CA ASN A 10 29.51 -20.84 -24.79
C ASN A 10 29.88 -19.54 -24.08
N LYS A 11 30.19 -18.48 -24.84
CA LYS A 11 30.45 -17.15 -24.27
C LYS A 11 29.23 -16.59 -23.54
N ARG A 12 28.03 -16.73 -24.11
CA ARG A 12 26.77 -16.28 -23.47
C ARG A 12 26.51 -17.04 -22.17
N GLN A 13 26.77 -18.35 -22.15
CA GLN A 13 26.62 -19.18 -20.96
C GLN A 13 27.57 -18.74 -19.85
N CYS A 14 28.87 -18.64 -20.14
CA CYS A 14 29.88 -18.19 -19.17
C CYS A 14 29.55 -16.81 -18.58
N ASN A 15 29.08 -15.88 -19.41
CA ASN A 15 28.64 -14.56 -18.93
C ASN A 15 27.41 -14.64 -18.01
N GLN A 16 26.45 -15.54 -18.28
CA GLN A 16 25.31 -15.75 -17.39
C GLN A 16 25.73 -16.38 -16.06
N ASP A 17 26.65 -17.34 -16.10
CA ASP A 17 27.16 -18.02 -14.90
C ASP A 17 27.87 -17.01 -13.99
N ARG A 18 28.69 -16.13 -14.57
CA ARG A 18 29.35 -15.04 -13.84
C ARG A 18 28.35 -14.07 -13.19
N LYS A 19 27.26 -13.74 -13.89
CA LYS A 19 26.17 -12.91 -13.35
C LYS A 19 25.42 -13.60 -12.21
N ARG A 20 25.19 -14.92 -12.33
CA ARG A 20 24.55 -15.72 -11.28
C ARG A 20 25.44 -15.86 -10.04
N ALA A 21 26.76 -15.99 -10.22
CA ALA A 21 27.70 -16.02 -9.10
C ALA A 21 27.76 -14.68 -8.35
N ALA A 22 27.74 -13.55 -9.07
CA ALA A 22 27.85 -12.22 -8.46
C ALA A 22 26.53 -11.67 -7.89
N HIS A 23 25.38 -12.01 -8.50
CA HIS A 23 24.08 -11.40 -8.20
C HIS A 23 22.95 -12.40 -8.02
N GLY A 24 23.25 -13.70 -7.97
CA GLY A 24 22.27 -14.73 -7.74
C GLY A 24 21.83 -14.78 -6.28
N GLU A 25 20.60 -15.25 -6.06
CA GLU A 25 20.11 -15.51 -4.71
C GLU A 25 20.79 -16.79 -4.17
N PRO A 26 21.30 -16.79 -2.93
CA PRO A 26 22.16 -17.87 -2.41
C PRO A 26 21.45 -19.23 -2.34
N GLY A 27 20.12 -19.27 -2.18
CA GLY A 27 19.37 -20.52 -2.14
C GLY A 27 18.99 -21.10 -3.51
N THR A 28 18.84 -20.28 -4.55
CA THR A 28 18.35 -20.75 -5.87
C THR A 28 19.39 -20.69 -6.97
N GLY A 29 20.49 -19.95 -6.77
CA GLY A 29 21.53 -19.73 -7.78
C GLY A 29 21.02 -19.03 -9.05
N LYS A 30 19.78 -18.53 -9.05
CA LYS A 30 19.17 -17.81 -10.18
C LYS A 30 19.40 -16.32 -10.01
N LEU A 31 19.55 -15.62 -11.13
CA LEU A 31 19.68 -14.17 -11.13
C LEU A 31 18.38 -13.53 -10.62
N LYS A 32 18.50 -12.57 -9.70
CA LYS A 32 17.34 -11.84 -9.17
C LYS A 32 16.64 -11.07 -10.30
N GLN A 33 15.38 -11.42 -10.56
CA GLN A 33 14.55 -10.63 -11.48
C GLN A 33 13.99 -9.43 -10.72
N ARG A 34 14.41 -8.22 -11.12
CA ARG A 34 13.83 -6.98 -10.59
C ARG A 34 12.53 -6.71 -11.33
N THR A 35 11.40 -6.99 -10.69
CA THR A 35 10.11 -6.50 -11.18
C THR A 35 10.11 -4.99 -11.11
N ALA A 36 9.87 -4.33 -12.24
CA ALA A 36 9.71 -2.87 -12.25
C ALA A 36 8.56 -2.50 -11.28
N PRO A 37 8.70 -1.42 -10.51
CA PRO A 37 7.62 -0.98 -9.65
C PRO A 37 6.41 -0.66 -10.52
N VAL A 38 5.25 -1.23 -10.19
CA VAL A 38 4.01 -0.96 -10.90
C VAL A 38 3.68 0.52 -10.75
N SER A 39 3.58 1.24 -11.86
CA SER A 39 3.25 2.66 -11.83
C SER A 39 1.79 2.84 -11.41
N MET A 40 1.59 3.49 -10.27
CA MET A 40 0.26 3.77 -9.71
C MET A 40 -0.10 5.24 -9.90
N SER A 41 -1.25 5.51 -10.52
CA SER A 41 -1.78 6.87 -10.65
C SER A 41 -1.94 7.55 -9.28
N GLY A 42 -1.62 8.85 -9.19
CA GLY A 42 -1.74 9.62 -7.95
C GLY A 42 -3.14 9.58 -7.34
N LYS A 43 -4.19 9.55 -8.17
CA LYS A 43 -5.58 9.38 -7.72
C LYS A 43 -5.77 8.07 -6.95
N ARG A 44 -5.16 6.99 -7.44
CA ARG A 44 -5.23 5.66 -6.80
C ARG A 44 -4.44 5.63 -5.49
N LYS A 45 -3.26 6.26 -5.43
CA LYS A 45 -2.48 6.41 -4.19
C LYS A 45 -3.31 7.11 -3.10
N LYS A 46 -3.87 8.28 -3.41
CA LYS A 46 -4.74 9.05 -2.49
C LYS A 46 -5.96 8.26 -2.04
N LYS A 47 -6.56 7.45 -2.92
CA LYS A 47 -7.69 6.56 -2.55
C LYS A 47 -7.25 5.47 -1.56
N LEU A 48 -6.09 4.87 -1.77
CA LEU A 48 -5.55 3.83 -0.87
C LEU A 48 -5.21 4.41 0.50
N GLU A 49 -4.55 5.56 0.55
CA GLU A 49 -4.24 6.29 1.79
C GLU A 49 -5.51 6.61 2.58
N ARG A 50 -6.54 7.18 1.94
CA ARG A 50 -7.82 7.46 2.59
C ARG A 50 -8.49 6.21 3.16
N ARG A 51 -8.45 5.09 2.44
CA ARG A 51 -9.00 3.81 2.95
C ARG A 51 -8.20 3.29 4.13
N LEU A 52 -6.88 3.41 4.10
CA LEU A 52 -6.00 2.96 5.17
C LEU A 52 -6.22 3.80 6.43
N ASN A 53 -6.30 5.13 6.30
CA ASN A 53 -6.57 6.03 7.42
C ASN A 53 -7.92 5.75 8.08
N ARG A 54 -8.96 5.43 7.30
CA ARG A 54 -10.28 5.03 7.85
C ARG A 54 -10.17 3.74 8.66
N LYS A 55 -9.55 2.71 8.09
CA LYS A 55 -9.32 1.43 8.79
C LYS A 55 -8.52 1.59 10.07
N GLN A 56 -7.50 2.44 10.08
CA GLN A 56 -6.71 2.73 11.28
C GLN A 56 -7.53 3.44 12.35
N LYS A 57 -8.37 4.42 11.97
CA LYS A 57 -9.26 5.09 12.90
C LYS A 57 -10.31 4.14 13.49
N GLU A 58 -10.91 3.31 12.66
CA GLU A 58 -11.86 2.27 13.11
C GLU A 58 -11.18 1.29 14.07
N ALA A 59 -9.98 0.78 13.72
CA ALA A 59 -9.22 -0.11 14.60
C ALA A 59 -8.80 0.57 15.91
N ALA A 60 -8.44 1.86 15.86
CA ALA A 60 -8.11 2.62 17.06
C ALA A 60 -9.33 2.86 17.96
N MET A 61 -10.50 3.13 17.39
CA MET A 61 -11.76 3.25 18.12
C MET A 61 -12.17 1.93 18.76
N ILE A 62 -12.10 0.81 18.02
CA ILE A 62 -12.39 -0.53 18.56
C ILE A 62 -11.44 -0.84 19.72
N LYS A 63 -10.13 -0.66 19.52
CA LYS A 63 -9.14 -0.85 20.58
C LYS A 63 -9.37 0.08 21.77
N ALA A 64 -9.78 1.32 21.54
CA ALA A 64 -10.12 2.25 22.61
C ALA A 64 -11.37 1.77 23.37
N LEU A 65 -12.43 1.35 22.68
CA LEU A 65 -13.65 0.80 23.29
C LEU A 65 -13.34 -0.48 24.08
N GLU A 66 -12.50 -1.39 23.57
CA GLU A 66 -12.06 -2.60 24.26
C GLU A 66 -11.27 -2.27 25.55
N ASN A 67 -10.39 -1.27 25.51
CA ASN A 67 -9.62 -0.83 26.67
C ASN A 67 -10.44 0.01 27.66
N ASN A 68 -11.54 0.61 27.21
CA ASN A 68 -12.41 1.50 27.98
C ASN A 68 -13.70 0.79 28.43
N MET A 69 -13.64 -0.54 28.61
CA MET A 69 -14.66 -1.37 29.27
C MET A 69 -14.66 -1.20 30.81
N GLY A 70 -13.89 -0.23 31.34
CA GLY A 70 -13.99 0.24 32.72
C GLY A 70 -14.62 1.62 32.74
N ASP A 71 -15.93 1.67 32.99
CA ASP A 71 -16.71 2.80 33.48
C ASP A 71 -16.60 4.14 32.73
N VAL A 72 -17.51 4.36 31.78
CA VAL A 72 -17.87 5.72 31.34
C VAL A 72 -19.33 5.96 31.66
N ASP A 73 -19.58 6.75 32.71
CA ASP A 73 -20.92 7.24 33.07
C ASP A 73 -21.54 8.01 31.90
N MET A 74 -22.75 7.62 31.51
CA MET A 74 -23.55 8.27 30.47
C MET A 74 -24.05 9.63 30.97
N VAL A 75 -23.27 10.69 30.78
CA VAL A 75 -23.74 12.06 30.98
C VAL A 75 -24.55 12.48 29.76
N SER A 76 -25.89 12.53 29.91
CA SER A 76 -26.81 13.10 28.92
C SER A 76 -26.46 14.56 28.63
N VAL A 77 -26.07 14.87 27.39
CA VAL A 77 -26.09 16.23 26.87
C VAL A 77 -27.53 16.55 26.46
N GLU A 78 -28.27 17.19 27.37
CA GLU A 78 -29.52 17.85 27.02
C GLU A 78 -29.24 19.16 26.27
N GLY A 79 -29.88 19.30 25.11
CA GLY A 79 -30.45 20.55 24.61
C GLY A 79 -29.53 21.73 24.29
N GLU A 80 -29.14 21.86 23.01
CA GLU A 80 -29.13 23.15 22.29
C GLU A 80 -29.22 22.88 20.78
N ARG A 81 -30.45 22.69 20.29
CA ARG A 81 -30.73 22.81 18.85
C ARG A 81 -30.81 24.28 18.54
N ASP A 82 -29.65 24.87 18.24
CA ASP A 82 -29.56 26.24 17.77
C ASP A 82 -30.43 26.43 16.52
N SER A 83 -31.45 27.27 16.70
CA SER A 83 -32.35 27.80 15.68
C SER A 83 -31.59 28.65 14.68
N ARG A 84 -30.89 28.02 13.74
CA ARG A 84 -30.21 28.70 12.63
C ARG A 84 -30.40 27.94 11.32
N ALA A 85 -31.65 27.56 11.05
CA ALA A 85 -32.12 27.13 9.73
C ALA A 85 -33.07 28.17 9.10
N ASP A 86 -33.13 29.38 9.65
CA ASP A 86 -33.75 30.51 8.99
C ASP A 86 -32.71 31.27 8.15
N CYS A 87 -33.11 31.55 6.92
CA CYS A 87 -32.46 32.39 5.92
C CYS A 87 -31.32 31.75 5.11
N LEU A 88 -31.66 31.04 4.02
CA LEU A 88 -31.17 31.30 2.65
C LEU A 88 -31.70 30.25 1.64
N PHE A 89 -33.02 30.14 1.50
CA PHE A 89 -33.60 29.68 0.23
C PHE A 89 -34.07 30.93 -0.51
N ARG A 90 -33.15 31.47 -1.31
CA ARG A 90 -33.34 32.69 -2.09
C ARG A 90 -34.20 32.34 -3.29
N SER A 91 -35.43 32.84 -3.27
CA SER A 91 -36.41 32.73 -4.35
C SER A 91 -35.92 33.42 -5.63
N ASN A 92 -36.28 32.80 -6.76
CA ASN A 92 -36.26 33.25 -8.17
C ASN A 92 -34.90 33.54 -8.82
#